data_AF-A0A0D0NCC7-F1
#
_entry.id   AF-A0A0D0NCC7-F1
#
_cell.length_a   1.000
_cell.length_b   1.000
_cell.length_c   1.000
_cell.angle_alpha   90.00
_cell.angle_beta   90.00
_cell.angle_gamma   90.00
#
_symmetry.space_group_name_H-M   'P 1'
#
loop_
_entity.id
_entity.type
_entity.pdbx_description
1 polymer ?
#
loop_
_entity_poly.entity_id
_entity_poly.type
_entity_poly.pdbx_seq_one_letter_code
_entity_poly.pdbx_strand_id
1 'polypeptide(L)'
;MTELDELVLTPDERARGVDIDRVAFTMDWSGEESPGLLAAFVAERVRAFGADPADVDDTVVRRTAAQDPTLRRGDLPVRQLDHLSAVLADLDCTLLLVHRGDDAYTVLVARTGEPPELTHRDGPVLPWGAGPTLVCLDCPGCGQQLVWQLPPGETLAGERCDCGTPLFDADGRPLPGVTLYD
;
A
#
# COMPACT_ATOMS: atom_id res chain seq x y z
N MET A 1 8.66 -6.92 23.87
CA MET A 1 9.47 -6.12 22.95
C MET A 1 9.02 -6.60 21.58
N THR A 2 8.22 -5.77 20.94
CA THR A 2 7.37 -6.10 19.80
C THR A 2 8.23 -6.40 18.59
N GLU A 3 7.97 -7.50 17.88
CA GLU A 3 8.70 -7.93 16.67
C GLU A 3 8.81 -6.80 15.64
N LEU A 4 7.84 -5.87 15.64
CA LEU A 4 7.86 -4.66 14.84
C LEU A 4 9.09 -3.76 15.10
N ASP A 5 9.46 -3.51 16.36
CA ASP A 5 10.61 -2.67 16.72
C ASP A 5 11.91 -3.24 16.12
N GLU A 6 12.03 -4.56 16.07
CA GLU A 6 13.21 -5.23 15.53
C GLU A 6 13.34 -5.08 14.02
N LEU A 7 12.19 -4.96 13.34
CA LEU A 7 12.08 -4.81 11.89
C LEU A 7 12.26 -3.36 11.44
N VAL A 8 11.68 -2.41 12.18
CA VAL A 8 11.61 -0.99 11.75
C VAL A 8 12.66 -0.09 12.40
N LEU A 9 13.24 -0.49 13.54
CA LEU A 9 14.30 0.28 14.22
C LEU A 9 15.66 -0.40 14.09
N THR A 10 16.68 0.41 13.85
CA THR A 10 18.07 -0.03 13.94
C THR A 10 18.43 -0.42 15.39
N PRO A 11 19.47 -1.26 15.60
CA PRO A 11 19.96 -1.57 16.94
C PRO A 11 20.26 -0.33 17.78
N ASP A 12 20.83 0.72 17.18
CA ASP A 12 21.17 1.97 17.85
C ASP A 12 19.94 2.83 18.19
N GLU A 13 18.91 2.83 17.34
CA GLU A 13 17.63 3.48 17.63
C GLU A 13 16.92 2.80 18.81
N ARG A 14 16.91 1.46 18.82
CA ARG A 14 16.36 0.68 19.95
C ARG A 14 17.12 0.93 21.24
N ALA A 15 18.45 0.93 21.20
CA ALA A 15 19.29 1.22 22.37
C ALA A 15 19.06 2.62 22.94
N ARG A 16 18.64 3.58 22.10
CA ARG A 16 18.28 4.95 22.50
C ARG A 16 16.81 5.11 22.91
N GLY A 17 16.00 4.06 22.83
CA GLY A 17 14.57 4.11 23.12
C GLY A 17 13.79 5.00 22.15
N VAL A 18 14.16 4.99 20.86
CA VAL A 18 13.39 5.67 19.81
C VAL A 18 12.03 5.00 19.68
N ASP A 19 10.97 5.80 19.68
CA ASP A 19 9.59 5.35 19.45
C ASP A 19 9.34 5.15 17.94
N ILE A 20 8.57 4.13 17.56
CA ILE A 20 8.19 3.83 16.17
C ILE A 20 7.53 5.04 15.49
N ASP A 21 6.74 5.82 16.23
CA ASP A 21 6.08 7.01 15.69
C ASP A 21 7.09 8.08 15.22
N ARG A 22 8.36 8.00 15.62
CA ARG A 22 9.44 8.89 15.14
C ARG A 22 10.09 8.40 13.84
N VAL A 23 9.83 7.17 13.43
CA VAL A 23 10.31 6.58 12.17
C VAL A 23 9.15 6.18 11.26
N ALA A 24 7.97 6.73 11.51
CA ALA A 24 6.79 6.61 10.67
C ALA A 24 6.63 7.85 9.81
N PHE A 25 6.17 7.65 8.58
CA PHE A 25 5.74 8.72 7.69
C PHE A 25 4.22 8.67 7.55
N THR A 26 3.55 9.82 7.65
CA THR A 26 2.11 9.90 7.46
C THR A 26 1.80 10.85 6.32
N MET A 27 0.97 10.40 5.39
CA MET A 27 0.40 11.23 4.35
C MET A 27 -1.10 10.98 4.23
N ASP A 28 -1.84 12.00 3.79
CA ASP A 28 -3.25 11.88 3.48
C ASP A 28 -3.45 10.96 2.26
N TRP A 29 -4.66 10.40 2.07
CA TRP A 29 -5.01 9.59 0.89
C TRP A 29 -4.75 10.34 -0.42
N SER A 30 -4.76 11.67 -0.34
CA SER A 30 -4.54 12.55 -1.47
C SER A 30 -3.06 12.85 -1.77
N GLY A 31 -2.15 12.39 -0.91
CA GLY A 31 -0.71 12.39 -1.10
C GLY A 31 0.09 13.28 -0.15
N GLU A 32 1.33 13.49 -0.54
CA GLU A 32 2.34 14.22 0.23
C GLU A 32 1.98 15.71 0.36
N GLU A 33 2.32 16.32 1.50
CA GLU A 33 2.22 17.78 1.67
C GLU A 33 3.14 18.56 0.73
N SER A 34 4.27 17.96 0.36
CA SER A 34 5.22 18.48 -0.62
C SER A 34 5.81 17.34 -1.43
N PRO A 35 6.06 17.51 -2.74
CA PRO A 35 6.57 16.45 -3.58
C PRO A 35 7.91 15.89 -3.07
N GLY A 36 7.98 14.57 -2.91
CA GLY A 36 9.22 13.82 -2.64
C GLY A 36 9.53 13.58 -1.17
N LEU A 37 8.62 13.94 -0.26
CA LEU A 37 8.77 13.66 1.17
C LEU A 37 8.79 12.16 1.48
N LEU A 38 7.92 11.37 0.85
CA LEU A 38 7.84 9.91 0.98
C LEU A 38 9.14 9.25 0.49
N ALA A 39 9.61 9.59 -0.71
CA ALA A 39 10.87 9.04 -1.21
C ALA A 39 12.07 9.46 -0.35
N ALA A 40 12.11 10.71 0.13
CA ALA A 40 13.15 11.17 1.06
C ALA A 40 13.12 10.38 2.38
N PHE A 41 11.93 10.17 2.96
CA PHE A 41 11.74 9.35 4.14
C PHE A 41 12.22 7.92 3.93
N VAL A 42 11.81 7.28 2.83
CA VAL A 42 12.22 5.91 2.51
C VAL A 42 13.74 5.83 2.35
N ALA A 43 14.34 6.79 1.64
CA ALA A 43 15.78 6.85 1.46
C ALA A 43 16.53 7.02 2.80
N GLU A 44 16.01 7.81 3.74
CA GLU A 44 16.58 7.93 5.08
C GLU A 44 16.51 6.61 5.86
N ARG A 45 15.40 5.89 5.80
CA ARG A 45 15.28 4.58 6.47
C ARG A 45 16.21 3.54 5.87
N VAL A 46 16.32 3.48 4.54
CA VAL A 46 17.27 2.60 3.83
C VAL A 46 18.71 2.89 4.27
N ARG A 47 19.11 4.18 4.34
CA ARG A 47 20.44 4.56 4.88
C ARG A 47 20.62 4.10 6.32
N ALA A 48 19.60 4.28 7.16
CA ALA A 48 19.67 3.87 8.56
C ALA A 48 19.90 2.36 8.70
N PHE A 49 19.34 1.55 7.80
CA PHE A 49 19.60 0.11 7.77
C PHE A 49 20.95 -0.29 7.17
N GLY A 50 21.70 0.67 6.62
CA GLY A 50 23.05 0.46 6.07
C GLY A 50 23.09 0.16 4.58
N ALA A 51 21.98 0.34 3.86
CA ALA A 51 21.90 0.15 2.41
C ALA A 51 22.06 1.48 1.65
N ASP A 52 22.46 1.40 0.38
CA ASP A 52 22.58 2.57 -0.51
C ASP A 52 21.21 2.93 -1.09
N PRO A 53 20.69 4.16 -0.85
CA PRO A 53 19.38 4.57 -1.35
C PRO A 53 19.45 5.25 -2.73
N ALA A 54 20.53 5.09 -3.49
CA ALA A 54 20.71 5.79 -4.77
C ALA A 54 19.52 5.63 -5.74
N ASP A 55 18.89 4.45 -5.73
CA ASP A 55 17.74 4.11 -6.58
C ASP A 55 16.38 4.41 -5.92
N VAL A 56 16.37 4.93 -4.68
CA VAL A 56 15.16 5.33 -3.96
C VAL A 56 14.75 6.74 -4.39
N ASP A 57 14.02 6.81 -5.49
CA ASP A 57 13.35 8.02 -5.97
C ASP A 57 11.95 7.70 -6.49
N ASP A 58 11.12 8.72 -6.66
CA ASP A 58 9.78 8.61 -7.25
C ASP A 58 9.52 9.72 -8.30
N THR A 59 10.58 10.33 -8.81
CA THR A 59 10.57 11.32 -9.89
C THR A 59 10.02 10.74 -11.18
N VAL A 60 10.33 9.48 -11.48
CA VAL A 60 9.77 8.78 -12.66
C VAL A 60 8.25 8.64 -12.54
N VAL A 61 7.76 8.28 -11.36
CA VAL A 61 6.32 8.17 -11.07
C VAL A 61 5.65 9.53 -11.23
N ARG A 62 6.18 10.58 -10.58
CA ARG A 62 5.63 11.94 -10.69
C ARG A 62 5.62 12.46 -12.12
N ARG A 63 6.67 12.20 -12.90
CA ARG A 63 6.73 12.61 -14.30
C ARG A 63 5.65 11.92 -15.14
N THR A 64 5.49 10.61 -14.94
CA THR A 64 4.46 9.82 -15.63
C THR A 64 3.07 10.28 -15.24
N ALA A 65 2.84 10.49 -13.94
CA ALA A 65 1.57 11.00 -13.40
C ALA A 65 1.21 12.39 -13.95
N ALA A 66 2.18 13.30 -14.05
CA ALA A 66 1.95 14.63 -14.62
C ALA A 66 1.55 14.62 -16.11
N GLN A 67 1.80 13.52 -16.81
CA GLN A 67 1.46 13.33 -18.23
C GLN A 67 0.18 12.53 -18.43
N ASP A 68 -0.43 12.01 -17.36
CA ASP A 68 -1.61 11.16 -17.42
C ASP A 68 -2.89 11.99 -17.21
N PRO A 69 -3.68 12.25 -18.27
CA PRO A 69 -4.89 13.05 -18.16
C PRO A 69 -6.04 12.34 -17.43
N THR A 70 -5.90 11.04 -17.16
CA THR A 70 -6.89 10.23 -16.45
C THR A 70 -6.62 10.12 -14.96
N LEU A 71 -5.45 10.59 -14.51
CA LEU A 71 -5.01 10.52 -13.12
C LEU A 71 -5.96 11.29 -12.19
N ARG A 72 -6.49 10.60 -11.20
CA ARG A 72 -7.23 11.18 -10.09
C ARG A 72 -6.28 11.49 -8.93
N ARG A 73 -6.71 12.37 -8.04
CA ARG A 73 -5.88 12.84 -6.91
C ARG A 73 -5.37 11.69 -6.02
N GLY A 74 -6.18 10.67 -5.78
CA GLY A 74 -5.83 9.50 -4.96
C GLY A 74 -4.94 8.47 -5.64
N ASP A 75 -4.71 8.58 -6.96
CA ASP A 75 -3.96 7.57 -7.71
C ASP A 75 -2.44 7.73 -7.52
N LEU A 76 -1.98 8.97 -7.32
CA LEU A 76 -0.56 9.27 -7.21
C LEU A 76 0.10 8.58 -5.99
N PRO A 77 -0.47 8.64 -4.77
CA PRO A 77 0.11 7.98 -3.60
C PRO A 77 0.23 6.46 -3.77
N VAL A 78 -0.78 5.82 -4.37
CA VAL A 78 -0.77 4.38 -4.69
C VAL A 78 0.39 4.07 -5.64
N ARG A 79 0.52 4.82 -6.75
CA ARG A 79 1.62 4.63 -7.71
C ARG A 79 3.00 4.88 -7.09
N GLN A 80 3.12 5.84 -6.16
CA GLN A 80 4.37 6.09 -5.43
C GLN A 80 4.73 4.91 -4.52
N LEU A 81 3.76 4.40 -3.75
CA LEU A 81 3.96 3.25 -2.86
C LEU A 81 4.29 1.97 -3.65
N ASP A 82 3.61 1.71 -4.77
CA ASP A 82 3.92 0.58 -5.66
C ASP A 82 5.36 0.65 -6.18
N HIS A 83 5.77 1.83 -6.66
CA HIS A 83 7.11 2.03 -7.19
C HIS A 83 8.18 1.85 -6.11
N LEU A 84 8.02 2.49 -4.96
CA LEU A 84 8.97 2.40 -3.86
C LEU A 84 9.02 1.00 -3.25
N SER A 85 7.89 0.29 -3.21
CA SER A 85 7.85 -1.12 -2.79
C SER A 85 8.69 -2.00 -3.72
N ALA A 86 8.62 -1.77 -5.04
CA ALA A 86 9.42 -2.51 -6.01
C ALA A 86 10.92 -2.22 -5.83
N VAL A 87 11.30 -0.95 -5.63
CA VAL A 87 12.70 -0.57 -5.38
C VAL A 87 13.25 -1.18 -4.09
N LEU A 88 12.44 -1.18 -3.02
CA LEU A 88 12.87 -1.69 -1.71
C LEU A 88 13.08 -3.20 -1.69
N ALA A 89 12.37 -3.95 -2.55
CA ALA A 89 12.54 -5.39 -2.66
C ALA A 89 13.99 -5.79 -3.01
N ASP A 90 14.68 -4.99 -3.82
CA ASP A 90 16.08 -5.19 -4.20
C ASP A 90 17.08 -4.80 -3.08
N LEU A 91 16.60 -4.14 -2.04
CA LEU A 91 17.40 -3.61 -0.91
C LEU A 91 17.15 -4.37 0.40
N ASP A 92 16.56 -5.58 0.33
CA ASP A 92 16.13 -6.36 1.50
C ASP A 92 15.29 -5.52 2.48
N CYS A 93 14.45 -4.64 1.94
CA CYS A 93 13.51 -3.81 2.69
C CYS A 93 12.07 -4.00 2.18
N THR A 94 11.09 -3.70 3.02
CA THR A 94 9.67 -3.79 2.70
C THR A 94 8.92 -2.56 3.24
N LEU A 95 7.95 -2.06 2.48
CA LEU A 95 6.99 -1.08 2.99
C LEU A 95 5.93 -1.77 3.83
N LEU A 96 5.68 -1.24 5.03
CA LEU A 96 4.56 -1.64 5.86
C LEU A 96 3.58 -0.47 6.00
N LEU A 97 2.30 -0.78 6.09
CA LEU A 97 1.23 0.16 6.43
C LEU A 97 0.64 -0.18 7.79
N VAL A 98 0.46 0.83 8.62
CA VAL A 98 -0.35 0.76 9.83
C VAL A 98 -1.78 1.11 9.46
N HIS A 99 -2.69 0.14 9.52
CA HIS A 99 -4.11 0.38 9.23
C HIS A 99 -4.81 0.96 10.45
N ARG A 100 -5.14 2.25 10.39
CA ARG A 100 -5.86 2.97 11.45
C ARG A 100 -7.36 3.14 11.19
N GLY A 101 -7.83 2.72 10.01
CA GLY A 101 -9.22 2.90 9.59
C GLY A 101 -9.59 4.37 9.29
N ASP A 102 -8.58 5.20 9.04
CA ASP A 102 -8.71 6.56 8.54
C ASP A 102 -8.25 6.65 7.09
N ASP A 103 -8.44 7.82 6.47
CA ASP A 103 -8.07 8.09 5.09
C ASP A 103 -6.58 8.47 4.96
N ALA A 104 -5.71 7.98 5.86
CA ALA A 104 -4.28 8.31 5.86
C ALA A 104 -3.40 7.07 5.68
N TYR A 105 -2.32 7.23 4.93
CA TYR A 105 -1.26 6.24 4.86
C TYR A 105 -0.26 6.51 5.97
N THR A 106 -0.20 5.62 6.96
CA THR A 106 0.91 5.56 7.93
C THR A 106 1.92 4.51 7.47
N VAL A 107 3.02 4.97 6.89
CA VAL A 107 4.05 4.17 6.25
C VAL A 107 5.23 3.93 7.19
N LEU A 108 5.72 2.70 7.21
CA LEU A 108 6.96 2.28 7.84
C LEU A 108 7.85 1.60 6.79
N VAL A 109 9.16 1.67 6.98
CA VAL A 109 10.13 0.85 6.23
C VAL A 109 10.72 -0.16 7.20
N ALA A 110 10.62 -1.42 6.83
CA ALA A 110 11.17 -2.54 7.60
C ALA A 110 12.25 -3.26 6.80
N ARG A 111 13.17 -3.93 7.51
CA ARG A 111 13.98 -4.98 6.88
C ARG A 111 13.08 -6.14 6.46
N THR A 112 13.34 -6.71 5.28
CA THR A 112 12.61 -7.87 4.78
C THR A 112 12.82 -9.07 5.71
N GLY A 113 11.72 -9.71 6.07
CA GLY A 113 11.64 -10.89 6.93
C GLY A 113 10.20 -11.38 6.94
N GLU A 114 9.93 -12.56 7.47
CA GLU A 114 8.55 -13.02 7.67
C GLU A 114 7.89 -12.13 8.72
N PRO A 115 6.86 -11.33 8.37
CA PRO A 115 6.18 -10.56 9.37
C PRO A 115 5.18 -11.49 10.08
N PRO A 116 5.26 -11.63 11.41
CA PRO A 116 4.16 -12.19 12.20
C PRO A 116 2.93 -11.29 12.10
N GLU A 117 1.85 -11.61 12.82
CA GLU A 117 0.73 -10.67 13.03
C GLU A 117 1.22 -9.42 13.79
N LEU A 118 1.70 -8.42 13.05
CA LEU A 118 2.24 -7.19 13.59
C LEU A 118 1.12 -6.21 13.93
N THR A 119 1.26 -5.51 15.05
CA THR A 119 0.31 -4.47 15.50
C THR A 119 1.05 -3.23 15.97
N HIS A 120 0.47 -2.06 15.75
CA HIS A 120 0.95 -0.77 16.26
C HIS A 120 -0.22 0.14 16.54
N ARG A 121 -0.26 0.76 17.73
CA ARG A 121 -1.34 1.68 18.16
C ARG A 121 -2.75 1.10 17.89
N ASP A 122 -2.97 -0.16 18.28
CA ASP A 122 -4.22 -0.92 18.14
C ASP A 122 -4.67 -1.23 16.70
N GLY A 123 -3.86 -0.92 15.68
CA GLY A 123 -4.10 -1.26 14.28
C GLY A 123 -3.17 -2.39 13.79
N PRO A 124 -3.62 -3.23 12.83
CA PRO A 124 -2.73 -4.20 12.19
C PRO A 124 -1.70 -3.49 11.30
N VAL A 125 -0.52 -4.06 11.23
CA VAL A 125 0.57 -3.62 10.37
C VAL A 125 0.79 -4.65 9.28
N LEU A 126 0.56 -4.27 8.03
CA LEU A 126 0.61 -5.17 6.88
C LEU A 126 1.63 -4.68 5.85
N PRO A 127 2.32 -5.58 5.12
CA PRO A 127 3.08 -5.19 3.94
C PRO A 127 2.20 -4.44 2.93
N TRP A 128 2.79 -3.46 2.24
CA TRP A 128 2.13 -2.83 1.10
C TRP A 128 1.74 -3.89 0.07
N GLY A 129 0.50 -3.82 -0.43
CA GLY A 129 -0.08 -4.82 -1.32
C GLY A 129 -0.59 -6.10 -0.64
N ALA A 130 -0.39 -6.27 0.68
CA ALA A 130 -0.96 -7.37 1.46
C ALA A 130 -2.21 -6.98 2.26
N GLY A 131 -2.76 -5.79 2.00
CA GLY A 131 -4.07 -5.38 2.54
C GLY A 131 -5.23 -5.94 1.70
N PRO A 132 -6.46 -5.91 2.22
CA PRO A 132 -7.61 -6.32 1.44
C PRO A 132 -7.88 -5.35 0.28
N THR A 133 -8.20 -5.88 -0.90
CA THR A 133 -8.55 -5.10 -2.10
C THR A 133 -10.04 -4.78 -2.09
N LEU A 134 -10.38 -3.49 -2.21
CA LEU A 134 -11.75 -3.09 -2.45
C LEU A 134 -12.09 -3.25 -3.94
N VAL A 135 -13.19 -3.93 -4.26
CA VAL A 135 -13.70 -4.04 -5.62
C VAL A 135 -15.11 -3.47 -5.66
N CYS A 136 -15.29 -2.41 -6.44
CA CYS A 136 -16.57 -1.74 -6.64
C CYS A 136 -17.00 -1.85 -8.11
N LEU A 137 -18.29 -2.12 -8.37
CA LEU A 137 -18.85 -2.10 -9.72
C LEU A 137 -20.36 -1.89 -9.68
N ASP A 138 -20.93 -1.41 -10.79
CA ASP A 138 -22.37 -1.44 -11.02
C ASP A 138 -22.73 -2.68 -11.84
N CYS A 139 -23.71 -3.46 -11.38
CA CYS A 139 -24.16 -4.64 -12.09
C CYS A 139 -24.76 -4.24 -13.45
N PRO A 140 -24.28 -4.76 -14.59
CA PRO A 140 -24.81 -4.40 -15.90
C PRO A 140 -26.23 -4.91 -16.14
N GLY A 141 -26.70 -5.90 -15.36
CA GLY A 141 -28.04 -6.47 -15.50
C GLY A 141 -29.15 -5.70 -14.76
N CYS A 142 -28.87 -5.22 -13.55
CA CYS A 142 -29.87 -4.55 -12.70
C CYS A 142 -29.48 -3.15 -12.23
N GLY A 143 -28.25 -2.69 -12.49
CA GLY A 143 -27.73 -1.40 -12.06
C GLY A 143 -27.41 -1.29 -10.57
N GLN A 144 -27.45 -2.40 -9.82
CA GLN A 144 -27.10 -2.40 -8.40
C GLN A 144 -25.59 -2.23 -8.23
N GLN A 145 -25.17 -1.30 -7.37
CA GLN A 145 -23.78 -1.15 -6.93
C GLN A 145 -23.40 -2.30 -6.00
N LEU A 146 -22.27 -2.94 -6.28
CA LEU A 146 -21.71 -4.05 -5.52
C LEU A 146 -20.32 -3.67 -5.05
N VAL A 147 -20.02 -4.02 -3.81
CA VAL A 147 -18.74 -3.72 -3.15
C VAL A 147 -18.27 -4.97 -2.43
N TRP A 148 -17.06 -5.40 -2.73
CA TRP A 148 -16.35 -6.44 -1.99
C TRP A 148 -15.08 -5.85 -1.37
N GLN A 149 -14.78 -6.29 -0.15
CA GLN A 149 -13.47 -6.10 0.46
C GLN A 149 -12.81 -7.47 0.50
N LEU A 150 -11.92 -7.74 -0.46
CA LEU A 150 -11.29 -9.03 -0.66
C LEU A 150 -10.02 -9.14 0.18
N PRO A 151 -9.93 -10.07 1.15
CA PRO A 151 -8.67 -10.39 1.78
C PRO A 151 -7.59 -10.81 0.77
N PRO A 152 -6.29 -10.73 1.14
CA PRO A 152 -5.22 -11.23 0.28
C PRO A 152 -5.43 -12.69 -0.11
N GLY A 153 -5.31 -12.98 -1.41
CA GLY A 153 -5.48 -14.32 -1.96
C GLY A 153 -6.94 -14.73 -2.23
N GLU A 154 -7.92 -13.95 -1.79
CA GLU A 154 -9.33 -14.13 -2.15
C GLU A 154 -9.62 -13.56 -3.55
N THR A 155 -10.59 -14.16 -4.24
CA THR A 155 -10.91 -13.85 -5.63
C THR A 155 -12.42 -13.85 -5.85
N LEU A 156 -12.88 -13.03 -6.80
CA LEU A 156 -14.28 -12.98 -7.23
C LEU A 156 -14.60 -14.04 -8.30
N ALA A 157 -13.83 -15.12 -8.37
CA ALA A 157 -14.00 -16.17 -9.37
C ALA A 157 -15.44 -16.71 -9.41
N GLY A 158 -16.08 -16.59 -10.57
CA GLY A 158 -17.44 -17.05 -10.81
C GLY A 158 -18.53 -16.22 -10.13
N GLU A 159 -18.19 -15.06 -9.55
CA GLU A 159 -19.15 -14.24 -8.82
C GLU A 159 -20.27 -13.69 -9.70
N ARG A 160 -21.44 -13.59 -9.07
CA ARG A 160 -22.70 -13.17 -9.72
C ARG A 160 -23.39 -12.13 -8.88
N CYS A 161 -24.10 -11.23 -9.55
CA CYS A 161 -25.06 -10.38 -8.86
C CYS A 161 -26.26 -11.22 -8.38
N ASP A 162 -26.95 -10.76 -7.35
CA ASP A 162 -28.21 -11.33 -6.86
C ASP A 162 -29.30 -11.44 -7.94
N CYS A 163 -29.24 -10.60 -8.99
CA CYS A 163 -30.13 -10.71 -10.15
C CYS A 163 -29.78 -11.87 -11.09
N GLY A 164 -28.72 -12.62 -10.80
CA GLY A 164 -28.22 -13.77 -11.56
C GLY A 164 -27.18 -13.44 -12.64
N THR A 165 -26.95 -12.14 -12.92
CA THR A 165 -25.97 -11.70 -13.92
C THR A 165 -24.56 -12.12 -13.51
N PRO A 166 -23.84 -12.86 -14.37
CA PRO A 166 -22.44 -13.20 -14.11
C PRO A 166 -21.56 -11.95 -14.23
N LEU A 167 -20.66 -11.77 -13.27
CA LEU A 167 -19.80 -10.59 -13.19
C LEU A 167 -18.34 -10.91 -13.45
N PHE A 168 -17.88 -12.08 -13.00
CA PHE A 168 -16.49 -12.51 -13.14
C PHE A 168 -16.42 -13.92 -13.72
N ASP A 169 -15.36 -14.21 -14.46
CA ASP A 169 -15.06 -15.54 -14.97
C ASP A 169 -14.47 -16.45 -13.87
N ALA A 170 -14.16 -17.70 -14.20
CA ALA A 170 -13.61 -18.68 -13.27
C ALA A 170 -12.20 -18.32 -12.74
N ASP A 171 -11.52 -17.37 -13.39
CA ASP A 171 -10.20 -16.88 -12.99
C ASP A 171 -10.30 -15.55 -12.22
N GLY A 172 -11.52 -15.05 -11.96
CA GLY A 172 -11.77 -13.80 -11.25
C GLY A 172 -11.58 -12.55 -12.11
N ARG A 173 -11.57 -12.67 -13.45
CA ARG A 173 -11.48 -11.51 -14.35
C ARG A 173 -12.89 -10.98 -14.65
N PRO A 174 -13.07 -9.64 -14.71
CA PRO A 174 -14.37 -9.06 -15.02
C PRO A 174 -14.84 -9.46 -16.43
N LEU A 175 -16.09 -9.88 -16.54
CA LEU A 175 -16.73 -10.24 -17.80
C LEU A 175 -17.05 -9.00 -18.64
N PRO A 176 -17.25 -9.14 -19.97
CA PRO A 176 -17.57 -8.01 -20.84
C PRO A 176 -18.77 -7.19 -20.35
N GLY A 177 -18.59 -5.86 -20.25
CA GLY A 177 -19.63 -4.95 -19.78
C GLY A 177 -19.61 -4.69 -18.27
N VAL A 178 -18.80 -5.42 -17.51
CA VAL A 178 -18.50 -5.09 -16.11
C VAL A 178 -17.41 -4.01 -16.08
N THR A 179 -17.73 -2.89 -15.46
CA THR A 179 -16.79 -1.79 -15.25
C THR A 179 -16.47 -1.73 -13.77
N LEU A 180 -15.20 -1.94 -13.43
CA LEU A 180 -14.72 -1.77 -12.07
C LEU A 180 -14.50 -0.27 -11.80
N TYR A 181 -14.74 0.12 -10.55
CA TYR A 181 -14.44 1.45 -10.05
C TYR A 181 -13.26 1.37 -9.08
N ASP A 182 -12.29 2.23 -9.34
CA ASP A 182 -11.18 2.55 -8.44
C ASP A 182 -11.62 3.64 -7.45
#